data_AF-A0A7C1HCY5-F1
#
_entry.id   AF-A0A7C1HCY5-F1
#
_cell.length_a   1.000
_cell.length_b   1.000
_cell.length_c   1.000
_cell.angle_alpha   90.00
_cell.angle_beta   90.00
_cell.angle_gamma   90.00
#
_symmetry.space_group_name_H-M   'P 1'
#
loop_
_entity.id
_entity.type
_entity.pdbx_description
1 polymer ?
#
loop_
_entity_poly.entity_id
_entity_poly.type
_entity_poly.pdbx_seq_one_letter_code
_entity_poly.pdbx_strand_id
1 'polypeptide(L)'
;MHFICANCGKKVPLKALGTKNRNHCPFCLFSTHVDLKKGDREAPCRGKMAPIGKFYKSDGEEMLVHKCQKCGFIRWNRVAGDDSLGEMEKLPVIPDPR
;
A
#
# COMPACT_ATOMS: atom_id res chain seq x y z
N MET A 1 5.13 16.43 6.71
CA MET A 1 3.71 16.07 6.55
C MET A 1 3.56 14.56 6.76
N HIS A 2 2.55 14.11 7.50
CA HIS A 2 2.39 12.71 7.96
C HIS A 2 0.91 12.31 7.99
N PHE A 3 0.62 11.02 8.14
CA PHE A 3 -0.72 10.53 8.48
C PHE A 3 -0.66 9.52 9.64
N ILE A 4 -1.79 9.26 10.29
CA ILE A 4 -1.92 8.21 11.30
C ILE A 4 -2.49 6.96 10.62
N CYS A 5 -1.81 5.82 10.76
CA CYS A 5 -2.27 4.58 10.17
C CYS A 5 -3.58 4.13 10.82
N ALA A 6 -4.63 3.96 10.01
CA ALA A 6 -5.93 3.48 10.48
C ALA A 6 -5.93 2.02 10.97
N ASN A 7 -4.86 1.27 10.72
CA ASN A 7 -4.72 -0.11 11.18
C ASN A 7 -3.91 -0.24 12.48
N CYS A 8 -2.69 0.31 12.53
CA CYS A 8 -1.79 0.13 13.70
C CYS A 8 -1.58 1.40 14.54
N GLY A 9 -2.19 2.53 14.18
CA GLY A 9 -2.09 3.79 14.94
C GLY A 9 -0.73 4.51 14.85
N LYS A 10 0.28 3.94 14.18
CA LYS A 10 1.59 4.59 14.03
C LYS A 10 1.51 5.84 13.15
N LYS A 11 2.37 6.82 13.46
CA LYS A 11 2.58 8.03 12.68
C LYS A 11 3.49 7.73 11.47
N VAL A 12 2.98 7.96 10.27
CA VAL A 12 3.64 7.59 9.01
C VAL A 12 4.07 8.83 8.23
N PRO A 13 5.37 8.99 7.92
CA PRO A 13 5.85 10.05 7.04
C PRO A 13 5.30 9.90 5.62
N LEU A 14 4.84 10.98 4.99
CA LEU A 14 4.35 10.93 3.60
C LEU A 14 5.47 10.80 2.56
N LYS A 15 6.70 11.16 2.92
CA LYS A 15 7.89 11.07 2.05
C LYS A 15 8.68 9.83 2.41
N ALA A 16 9.13 9.10 1.40
CA ALA A 16 10.09 8.02 1.52
C ALA A 16 10.85 7.85 0.20
N LEU A 17 12.05 7.27 0.28
CA LEU A 17 12.82 6.91 -0.90
C LEU A 17 12.09 5.82 -1.68
N GLY A 18 12.17 5.87 -3.01
CA GLY A 18 11.55 4.88 -3.90
C GLY A 18 10.07 5.13 -4.24
N THR A 19 9.36 6.01 -3.54
CA THR A 19 7.96 6.35 -3.87
C THR A 19 7.65 7.84 -3.79
N LYS A 20 6.97 8.36 -4.83
CA LYS A 20 6.44 9.75 -4.84
C LYS A 20 5.06 9.85 -4.19
N ASN A 21 4.35 8.72 -4.05
CA ASN A 21 2.96 8.66 -3.62
C ASN A 21 2.81 7.52 -2.59
N ARG A 22 3.35 7.70 -1.38
CA ARG A 22 3.11 6.75 -0.30
C ARG A 22 1.61 6.66 -0.03
N ASN A 23 1.08 5.44 -0.10
CA ASN A 23 -0.33 5.16 0.21
C ASN A 23 -0.50 4.15 1.36
N HIS A 24 0.57 3.57 1.89
CA HIS A 24 0.51 2.55 2.93
C HIS A 24 1.51 2.81 4.06
N CYS A 25 1.22 2.20 5.20
CA CYS A 25 2.05 2.25 6.40
C CYS A 25 3.30 1.37 6.21
N PRO A 26 4.53 1.86 6.41
CA PRO A 26 5.73 1.04 6.28
C PRO A 26 5.82 -0.05 7.35
N PHE A 27 5.12 0.12 8.49
CA PHE A 27 5.23 -0.77 9.65
C PHE A 27 4.26 -1.96 9.63
N CYS A 28 3.17 -1.87 8.88
CA CYS A 28 2.16 -2.93 8.83
C CYS A 28 1.56 -3.11 7.42
N LEU A 29 2.04 -2.32 6.45
CA LEU A 29 1.68 -2.40 5.04
C LEU A 29 0.22 -2.09 4.69
N PHE A 30 -0.63 -1.79 5.67
CA PHE A 30 -2.01 -1.36 5.43
C PHE A 30 -2.09 0.02 4.78
N SER A 31 -3.04 0.14 3.86
CA SER A 31 -3.42 1.39 3.19
C SER A 31 -4.85 1.80 3.60
N THR A 32 -5.30 2.95 3.10
CA THR A 32 -6.68 3.43 3.21
C THR A 32 -7.18 3.76 1.82
N HIS A 33 -8.41 3.32 1.49
CA HIS A 33 -9.05 3.58 0.21
C HIS A 33 -9.52 5.03 0.16
N VAL A 34 -8.59 5.92 -0.20
CA VAL A 34 -8.84 7.36 -0.35
C VAL A 34 -8.83 7.81 -1.79
N ASP A 35 -8.31 7.01 -2.73
CA ASP A 35 -8.11 7.41 -4.11
C ASP A 35 -9.13 6.75 -5.06
N LEU A 36 -9.78 7.51 -5.94
CA LEU A 36 -10.47 6.96 -7.12
C LEU A 36 -9.48 6.81 -8.27
N LYS A 37 -8.70 7.87 -8.53
CA LYS A 37 -7.51 7.94 -9.38
C LYS A 37 -6.28 8.12 -8.49
N LYS A 38 -5.09 7.82 -9.02
CA LYS A 38 -3.84 7.88 -8.22
C LYS A 38 -3.63 9.29 -7.64
N GLY A 39 -3.63 9.41 -6.32
CA GLY A 39 -3.31 10.64 -5.61
C GLY A 39 -4.40 11.71 -5.59
N ASP A 40 -5.60 11.45 -6.12
CA ASP A 40 -6.70 12.44 -6.10
C ASP A 40 -7.33 12.61 -4.71
N ARG A 41 -7.25 11.56 -3.88
CA ARG A 41 -7.90 11.47 -2.56
C ARG A 41 -9.42 11.68 -2.58
N GLU A 42 -10.07 11.33 -3.69
CA GLU A 42 -11.51 11.57 -3.90
C GLU A 42 -12.42 10.39 -3.52
N ALA A 43 -11.89 9.24 -3.11
CA ALA A 43 -12.71 8.07 -2.80
C ALA A 43 -13.50 8.26 -1.49
N PRO A 44 -14.85 8.17 -1.52
CA PRO A 44 -15.68 8.29 -0.32
C PRO A 44 -15.61 7.04 0.56
N CYS A 45 -15.08 5.92 0.06
CA CYS A 45 -15.06 4.64 0.74
C CYS A 45 -14.37 4.72 2.11
N ARG A 46 -13.14 5.26 2.13
CA ARG A 46 -12.25 5.40 3.30
C ARG A 46 -12.00 4.09 4.06
N GLY A 47 -12.28 2.95 3.44
CA GLY A 47 -12.07 1.63 4.05
C GLY A 47 -10.59 1.30 4.17
N LYS A 48 -10.21 0.57 5.22
CA LYS A 48 -8.88 -0.03 5.33
C LYS A 48 -8.63 -0.94 4.14
N MET A 49 -7.44 -0.84 3.55
CA MET A 49 -7.00 -1.76 2.52
C MET A 49 -5.90 -2.66 3.07
N ALA A 50 -6.21 -3.96 3.16
CA ALA A 50 -5.29 -4.96 3.65
C ALA A 50 -4.24 -5.29 2.56
N PRO A 51 -2.97 -5.48 2.92
CA PRO A 51 -1.99 -6.05 2.01
C PRO A 51 -2.33 -7.53 1.79
N ILE A 52 -2.59 -7.92 0.55
CA ILE A 52 -3.03 -9.29 0.22
C ILE A 52 -1.98 -10.09 -0.55
N GLY A 53 -0.87 -9.45 -0.94
CA GLY A 53 0.19 -10.08 -1.70
C GLY A 53 1.15 -9.06 -2.28
N LYS A 54 2.15 -9.57 -2.98
CA LYS A 54 3.14 -8.78 -3.70
C LYS A 54 3.49 -9.44 -5.03
N PHE A 55 3.96 -8.67 -6.00
CA PHE A 55 4.43 -9.19 -7.27
C PHE A 55 5.65 -8.41 -7.76
N TYR A 56 6.38 -9.01 -8.69
CA TYR A 56 7.50 -8.38 -9.36
C TYR A 56 7.11 -8.04 -10.79
N LYS A 57 7.38 -6.82 -11.21
CA LYS A 57 7.30 -6.44 -12.61
C LYS A 57 8.47 -7.03 -13.40
N SER A 58 8.35 -7.02 -14.72
CA SER A 58 9.43 -7.41 -15.65
C SER A 58 10.72 -6.58 -15.51
N ASP A 59 10.62 -5.35 -15.00
CA ASP A 59 11.76 -4.45 -14.72
C ASP A 59 12.38 -4.66 -13.33
N GLY A 60 11.90 -5.67 -12.59
CA GLY A 60 12.37 -6.02 -11.24
C GLY A 60 11.72 -5.21 -10.11
N GLU A 61 10.80 -4.28 -10.40
CA GLU A 61 10.14 -3.52 -9.34
C GLU A 61 9.18 -4.41 -8.53
N GLU A 62 9.34 -4.38 -7.20
CA GLU A 62 8.41 -5.02 -6.28
C GLU A 62 7.21 -4.12 -6.00
N MET A 63 6.03 -4.71 -6.15
CA MET A 63 4.75 -4.04 -6.02
C MET A 63 3.95 -4.71 -4.91
N LEU A 64 3.39 -3.89 -4.02
CA LEU A 64 2.53 -4.31 -2.93
C LEU A 64 1.07 -4.21 -3.35
N VAL A 65 0.31 -5.29 -3.16
CA VAL A 65 -1.10 -5.40 -3.57
C VAL A 65 -2.01 -5.23 -2.36
N HIS A 66 -2.99 -4.34 -2.49
CA HIS A 66 -3.95 -3.99 -1.46
C HIS A 66 -5.38 -4.30 -1.91
N LYS A 67 -6.19 -4.83 -1.00
CA LYS A 67 -7.64 -5.01 -1.18
C LYS A 67 -8.41 -4.24 -0.13
N CYS A 68 -9.36 -3.42 -0.55
CA CYS A 68 -10.25 -2.71 0.34
C CYS A 68 -11.16 -3.70 1.07
N GLN A 69 -11.11 -3.68 2.40
CA GLN A 69 -11.96 -4.55 3.23
C GLN A 69 -13.44 -4.14 3.22
N LYS A 70 -13.74 -2.92 2.77
CA LYS A 70 -15.11 -2.37 2.73
C LYS A 70 -15.81 -2.58 1.39
N CYS A 71 -15.15 -2.31 0.27
CA CYS A 71 -15.77 -2.40 -1.07
C CYS A 71 -15.11 -3.42 -2.00
N GLY A 72 -14.06 -4.12 -1.56
CA GLY A 72 -13.38 -5.13 -2.36
C GLY A 72 -12.43 -4.60 -3.43
N PHE A 73 -12.36 -3.29 -3.68
CA PHE A 73 -11.46 -2.67 -4.67
C PHE A 73 -10.00 -3.11 -4.46
N ILE A 74 -9.32 -3.50 -5.54
CA ILE A 74 -7.93 -3.95 -5.53
C ILE A 74 -7.06 -2.94 -6.26
N ARG A 75 -5.89 -2.66 -5.68
CA ARG A 75 -4.88 -1.79 -6.28
C ARG A 75 -3.50 -2.19 -5.79
N TRP A 76 -2.48 -1.85 -6.56
CA TRP A 76 -1.09 -2.01 -6.15
C TRP A 76 -0.31 -0.69 -6.20
N ASN A 77 0.74 -0.62 -5.38
CA ASN A 77 1.68 0.49 -5.38
C ASN A 77 3.11 -0.02 -5.15
N ARG A 78 4.11 0.78 -5.52
CA ARG A 78 5.51 0.39 -5.35
C ARG A 78 5.87 0.31 -3.86
N VAL A 79 6.69 -0.69 -3.51
CA VAL A 79 7.36 -0.78 -2.21
C VAL A 79 8.31 0.41 -2.03
N ALA A 80 8.29 1.03 -0.86
CA ALA A 80 9.18 2.11 -0.46
C ALA A 80 10.41 1.55 0.28
N GLY A 81 11.51 2.31 0.29
CA GLY A 81 12.79 1.84 0.86
C GLY A 81 12.80 1.65 2.39
N ASP A 82 11.77 2.10 3.08
CA ASP A 82 11.58 2.00 4.53
C ASP A 82 10.41 1.06 4.91
N ASP A 83 9.81 0.35 3.95
CA ASP A 83 8.79 -0.65 4.25
C ASP A 83 9.40 -1.85 5.00
N SER A 84 8.65 -2.37 5.97
CA SER A 84 9.13 -3.44 6.85
C SER A 84 9.32 -4.75 6.08
N LEU A 85 10.58 -5.18 5.96
CA LEU A 85 10.94 -6.46 5.34
C LEU A 85 10.22 -7.65 6.00
N GLY A 86 10.16 -7.68 7.33
CA GLY A 86 9.48 -8.76 8.06
C GLY A 86 7.97 -8.82 7.83
N GLU A 87 7.32 -7.70 7.52
CA GLU A 87 5.91 -7.71 7.09
C GLU A 87 5.79 -8.13 5.62
N MET A 88 6.72 -7.70 4.77
CA MET A 88 6.76 -8.03 3.35
C MET A 88 7.00 -9.53 3.09
N GLU A 89 7.79 -10.20 3.93
CA GLU A 89 8.08 -11.63 3.86
C GLU A 89 6.85 -12.51 4.18
N LYS A 90 5.89 -11.99 4.92
CA LYS A 90 4.64 -12.69 5.25
C LYS A 90 3.63 -12.70 4.11
N LEU A 91 3.86 -11.87 3.08
CA LEU A 91 2.92 -11.72 1.98
C LEU A 91 3.19 -12.75 0.88
N PRO A 92 2.13 -13.39 0.34
CA PRO A 92 2.30 -14.29 -0.79
C PRO A 92 2.80 -13.51 -2.02
N VAL A 93 3.72 -14.12 -2.76
CA VAL A 93 4.06 -13.67 -4.11
C VAL A 93 2.96 -14.17 -5.05
N ILE A 94 2.34 -13.26 -5.79
CA ILE A 94 1.27 -13.56 -6.74
C ILE A 94 1.72 -13.26 -8.17
N PRO A 95 1.06 -13.85 -9.19
CA PRO A 95 1.27 -13.44 -10.58
C PRO A 95 1.01 -11.94 -10.77
N ASP A 96 1.73 -11.31 -11.69
CA ASP A 96 1.52 -9.91 -12.05
C ASP A 96 0.06 -9.71 -12.52
N PRO A 97 -0.75 -8.90 -11.80
CA PRO A 97 -2.18 -8.78 -12.05
C PRO A 97 -2.53 -7.71 -13.12
N ARG A 98 -1.52 -7.21 -13.84
CA ARG A 98 -1.66 -6.16 -14.86
C ARG A 98 -2.11 -6.70 -16.22
#